data_AF-A0A1V4ZRB2-F1
#
_entry.id   AF-A0A1V4ZRB2-F1
#
_cell.length_a   1.000
_cell.length_b   1.000
_cell.length_c   1.000
_cell.angle_alpha   90.00
_cell.angle_beta   90.00
_cell.angle_gamma   90.00
#
_symmetry.space_group_name_H-M   'P 1'
#
loop_
_entity.id
_entity.type
_entity.pdbx_description
1 polymer ?
#
loop_
_entity_poly.entity_id
_entity_poly.type
_entity_poly.pdbx_seq_one_letter_code
_entity_poly.pdbx_strand_id
1 'polypeptide(L)'
;MEHIVFGIGITALTGALATVAGSAEDTESNIGSQGDPNSQVQLAPQMGFLHRIFNKAVAGEPPAYGLWCCLGAGLAWAFMAMQLNAVLAIVLGCVLATFVQGVYATTAYLGRTASLAKFGQPVYVDVLKSMTSVTMAHAFIAIFCTVTICYLINTGLGHPFPLPLLGLIWGIALGAAGSATGNPYYGKERQYQNQKFGAGVPISASGNIVRYAEAGERNSIDNGFFTHKIGGSASGICFGLIVFLELWRTVLFESLPFPALGPGWYAIFVGIVMILIFTAIDRTIENWARRNFGPYTEVKEASS
;
A
#
# COMPACT_ATOMS: atom_id res chain seq x y z
N MET A 1 19.24 -22.57 20.84
CA MET A 1 18.90 -23.02 19.47
C MET A 1 17.40 -23.05 19.23
N GLU A 2 16.58 -23.58 20.15
CA GLU A 2 15.11 -23.63 19.99
C GLU A 2 14.46 -22.24 19.78
N HIS A 3 14.87 -21.21 20.54
CA HIS A 3 14.39 -19.84 20.35
C HIS A 3 14.68 -19.27 18.95
N ILE A 4 15.87 -19.54 18.39
CA ILE A 4 16.25 -19.05 17.06
C ILE A 4 15.44 -19.77 15.98
N VAL A 5 15.23 -21.09 16.11
CA VAL A 5 14.42 -21.86 15.15
C VAL A 5 12.96 -21.38 15.17
N PHE A 6 12.40 -21.10 16.35
CA PHE A 6 11.07 -20.52 16.49
C PHE A 6 10.98 -19.12 15.85
N GLY A 7 11.96 -18.25 16.11
CA GLY A 7 12.03 -16.92 15.51
C GLY A 7 12.16 -16.94 13.99
N ILE A 8 12.93 -17.87 13.43
CA ILE A 8 13.02 -18.11 11.98
C ILE A 8 11.67 -18.58 11.42
N GLY A 9 10.97 -19.47 12.11
CA GLY A 9 9.63 -19.93 11.73
C GLY A 9 8.61 -18.79 11.66
N ILE A 10 8.60 -17.90 12.67
CA ILE A 10 7.75 -16.70 12.66
C ILE A 10 8.17 -15.76 11.53
N THR A 11 9.46 -15.58 11.29
CA THR A 11 9.97 -14.72 10.20
C THR A 11 9.54 -15.23 8.82
N ALA A 12 9.59 -16.54 8.59
CA ALA A 12 9.11 -17.14 7.35
C ALA A 12 7.59 -16.96 7.18
N LEU A 13 6.81 -17.19 8.24
CA LEU A 13 5.35 -17.03 8.19
C LEU A 13 4.95 -15.56 7.97
N THR A 14 5.60 -14.62 8.66
CA THR A 14 5.34 -13.18 8.49
C THR A 14 5.74 -12.69 7.10
N GLY A 15 6.85 -13.15 6.53
CA GLY A 15 7.22 -12.88 5.13
C GLY A 15 6.20 -13.42 4.11
N ALA A 16 5.67 -14.62 4.34
CA ALA A 16 4.62 -15.19 3.50
C ALA A 16 3.30 -14.40 3.59
N LEU A 17 2.88 -14.06 4.81
CA LEU A 17 1.71 -13.20 5.04
C LEU A 17 1.90 -11.82 4.41
N ALA A 18 3.10 -11.25 4.47
CA ALA A 18 3.42 -9.96 3.88
C ALA A 18 3.34 -10.03 2.36
N THR A 19 3.77 -11.14 1.76
CA THR A 19 3.63 -11.37 0.31
C THR A 19 2.17 -11.33 -0.12
N VAL A 20 1.28 -12.00 0.63
CA VAL A 20 -0.15 -11.98 0.38
C VAL A 20 -0.74 -10.59 0.62
N ALA A 21 -0.32 -9.91 1.68
CA ALA A 21 -0.78 -8.56 2.01
C ALA A 21 -0.44 -7.57 0.91
N GLY A 22 0.80 -7.56 0.43
CA GLY A 22 1.27 -6.71 -0.67
C GLY A 22 0.46 -6.92 -1.94
N SER A 23 0.27 -8.18 -2.36
CA SER A 23 -0.52 -8.47 -3.55
C SER A 23 -2.00 -8.08 -3.42
N ALA A 24 -2.58 -8.24 -2.23
CA ALA A 24 -3.98 -7.93 -1.98
C ALA A 24 -4.21 -6.41 -1.89
N GLU A 25 -3.37 -5.69 -1.15
CA GLU A 25 -3.40 -4.23 -1.06
C GLU A 25 -3.35 -3.61 -2.43
N ASP A 26 -2.43 -4.12 -3.21
CA ASP A 26 -2.18 -3.63 -4.53
C ASP A 26 -3.37 -3.80 -5.48
N THR A 27 -3.95 -4.99 -5.49
CA THR A 27 -5.15 -5.28 -6.30
C THR A 27 -6.32 -4.41 -5.84
N GLU A 28 -6.43 -4.17 -4.54
CA GLU A 28 -7.45 -3.29 -3.96
C GLU A 28 -7.27 -1.84 -4.39
N SER A 29 -6.06 -1.30 -4.28
CA SER A 29 -5.69 0.06 -4.68
C SER A 29 -5.89 0.27 -6.19
N ASN A 30 -5.69 -0.78 -6.99
CA ASN A 30 -5.95 -0.80 -8.42
C ASN A 30 -7.42 -0.73 -8.81
N ILE A 31 -8.25 -1.56 -8.18
CA ILE A 31 -9.71 -1.52 -8.41
C ILE A 31 -10.28 -0.20 -7.84
N GLY A 32 -9.68 0.30 -6.77
CA GLY A 32 -9.98 1.58 -6.16
C GLY A 32 -9.54 2.83 -6.94
N SER A 33 -8.61 2.66 -7.88
CA SER A 33 -7.87 3.74 -8.53
C SER A 33 -7.23 4.73 -7.57
N GLN A 34 -6.52 4.22 -6.55
CA GLN A 34 -5.87 5.02 -5.50
C GLN A 34 -4.41 5.42 -5.84
N GLY A 35 -3.66 4.53 -6.48
CA GLY A 35 -2.26 4.75 -6.88
C GLY A 35 -2.08 5.60 -8.14
N ASP A 36 -0.85 6.04 -8.42
CA ASP A 36 -0.50 6.75 -9.65
C ASP A 36 -0.19 5.74 -10.78
N PRO A 37 -0.54 5.98 -12.05
CA PRO A 37 -1.36 7.05 -12.58
C PRO A 37 -2.88 6.79 -12.55
N ASN A 38 -3.33 5.76 -11.82
CA ASN A 38 -4.73 5.33 -11.81
C ASN A 38 -5.68 6.38 -11.19
N SER A 39 -5.21 7.08 -10.17
CA SER A 39 -5.91 8.22 -9.54
C SER A 39 -6.14 9.40 -10.47
N GLN A 40 -5.35 9.53 -11.55
CA GLN A 40 -5.49 10.59 -12.55
C GLN A 40 -6.76 10.45 -13.39
N VAL A 41 -7.50 9.34 -13.26
CA VAL A 41 -8.84 9.20 -13.81
C VAL A 41 -9.79 10.30 -13.36
N GLN A 42 -9.52 10.92 -12.21
CA GLN A 42 -10.25 12.09 -11.72
C GLN A 42 -10.23 13.29 -12.69
N LEU A 43 -9.23 13.37 -13.57
CA LEU A 43 -9.09 14.43 -14.57
C LEU A 43 -9.77 14.07 -15.89
N ALA A 44 -10.13 12.81 -16.10
CA ALA A 44 -10.64 12.33 -17.38
C ALA A 44 -11.92 13.05 -17.84
N PRO A 45 -12.92 13.33 -16.99
CA PRO A 45 -14.10 14.09 -17.43
C PRO A 45 -13.78 15.53 -17.84
N GLN A 46 -12.75 16.16 -17.25
CA GLN A 46 -12.30 17.52 -17.62
C GLN A 46 -11.73 17.56 -19.04
N MET A 47 -11.19 16.43 -19.48
CA MET A 47 -10.64 16.20 -20.81
C MET A 47 -11.69 15.65 -21.80
N GLY A 48 -12.96 15.56 -21.40
CA GLY A 48 -14.05 15.03 -22.22
C GLY A 48 -14.17 13.50 -22.24
N PHE A 49 -13.44 12.80 -21.37
CA PHE A 49 -13.46 11.35 -21.27
C PHE A 49 -14.31 10.88 -20.09
N LEU A 50 -15.63 10.78 -20.29
CA LEU A 50 -16.53 10.14 -19.33
C LEU A 50 -16.19 8.64 -19.19
N HIS A 51 -16.15 8.10 -17.97
CA HIS A 51 -15.62 6.75 -17.73
C HIS A 51 -16.39 5.97 -16.66
N ARG A 52 -16.18 4.65 -16.63
CA ARG A 52 -16.75 3.73 -15.61
C ARG A 52 -15.70 3.18 -14.64
N ILE A 53 -14.55 3.84 -14.57
CA ILE A 53 -13.51 3.61 -13.57
C ILE A 53 -13.96 4.18 -12.21
N PHE A 54 -13.87 3.35 -11.16
CA PHE A 54 -14.10 3.72 -9.78
C PHE A 54 -12.95 4.56 -9.24
N ASN A 55 -13.24 5.52 -8.36
CA ASN A 55 -12.24 6.46 -7.87
C ASN A 55 -12.41 6.72 -6.38
N LYS A 56 -11.55 6.12 -5.56
CA LYS A 56 -11.44 6.37 -4.12
C LYS A 56 -10.16 7.13 -3.72
N ALA A 57 -9.47 7.78 -4.65
CA ALA A 57 -8.23 8.51 -4.40
C ALA A 57 -8.46 9.84 -3.67
N VAL A 58 -8.66 9.79 -2.35
CA VAL A 58 -8.64 10.98 -1.47
C VAL A 58 -7.30 11.08 -0.73
N ALA A 59 -6.81 9.96 -0.20
CA ALA A 59 -5.47 9.81 0.36
C ALA A 59 -4.63 8.83 -0.49
N GLY A 60 -3.30 8.95 -0.44
CA GLY A 60 -2.42 7.94 -1.03
C GLY A 60 -2.54 6.58 -0.34
N GLU A 61 -2.02 5.53 -0.96
CA GLU A 61 -2.04 4.16 -0.44
C GLU A 61 -1.36 4.06 0.94
N PRO A 62 -0.15 4.64 1.17
CA PRO A 62 0.53 4.53 2.46
C PRO A 62 -0.28 5.08 3.66
N PRO A 63 -0.80 6.33 3.64
CA PRO A 63 -1.58 6.82 4.77
C PRO A 63 -2.91 6.10 4.95
N ALA A 64 -3.56 5.65 3.88
CA ALA A 64 -4.82 4.93 3.98
C ALA A 64 -4.64 3.56 4.66
N TYR A 65 -3.68 2.75 4.18
CA TYR A 65 -3.38 1.46 4.78
C TYR A 65 -2.79 1.58 6.19
N GLY A 66 -1.98 2.61 6.45
CA GLY A 66 -1.54 2.95 7.80
C GLY A 66 -2.73 3.08 8.77
N LEU A 67 -3.75 3.85 8.40
CA LEU A 67 -4.94 4.05 9.25
C LEU A 67 -5.81 2.79 9.37
N TRP A 68 -6.04 2.06 8.27
CA TRP A 68 -6.87 0.85 8.31
C TRP A 68 -6.22 -0.28 9.10
N CYS A 69 -4.92 -0.50 8.93
CA CYS A 69 -4.16 -1.49 9.71
C CYS A 69 -4.02 -1.07 11.17
N CYS A 70 -3.81 0.22 11.47
CA CYS A 70 -3.83 0.74 12.85
C CYS A 70 -5.19 0.50 13.52
N LEU A 71 -6.29 0.77 12.82
CA LEU A 71 -7.64 0.53 13.32
C LEU A 71 -7.89 -0.97 13.57
N GLY A 72 -7.56 -1.83 12.60
CA GLY A 72 -7.72 -3.28 12.72
C GLY A 72 -6.92 -3.86 13.88
N ALA A 73 -5.65 -3.45 14.01
CA ALA A 73 -4.78 -3.86 15.12
C ALA A 73 -5.23 -3.31 16.47
N GLY A 74 -5.71 -2.06 16.52
CA GLY A 74 -6.25 -1.44 17.73
C GLY A 74 -7.52 -2.13 18.23
N LEU A 75 -8.45 -2.45 17.33
CA LEU A 75 -9.68 -3.18 17.68
C LEU A 75 -9.36 -4.62 18.10
N ALA A 76 -8.47 -5.32 17.38
CA ALA A 76 -8.01 -6.64 17.79
C ALA A 76 -7.39 -6.60 19.18
N TRP A 77 -6.59 -5.59 19.49
CA TRP A 77 -5.97 -5.43 20.80
C TRP A 77 -7.00 -5.17 21.91
N ALA A 78 -8.01 -4.34 21.64
CA ALA A 78 -9.12 -4.11 22.57
C ALA A 78 -9.92 -5.40 22.84
N PHE A 79 -10.21 -6.18 21.80
CA PHE A 79 -10.89 -7.48 21.96
C PHE A 79 -10.05 -8.48 22.77
N MET A 80 -8.74 -8.54 22.55
CA MET A 80 -7.86 -9.38 23.37
C MET A 80 -7.82 -8.92 24.83
N ALA A 81 -7.88 -7.61 25.11
CA ALA A 81 -8.00 -7.10 26.47
C ALA A 81 -9.31 -7.55 27.15
N MET A 82 -10.38 -7.74 26.37
CA MET A 82 -11.65 -8.33 26.80
C MET A 82 -11.62 -9.87 26.90
N GLN A 83 -10.44 -10.49 26.87
CA GLN A 83 -10.24 -11.96 26.97
C GLN A 83 -10.79 -12.77 25.78
N LEU A 84 -11.00 -12.13 24.61
CA LEU A 84 -11.24 -12.87 23.37
C LEU A 84 -9.94 -13.52 22.88
N ASN A 85 -10.03 -14.73 22.34
CA ASN A 85 -8.87 -15.38 21.72
C ASN A 85 -8.34 -14.54 20.55
N ALA A 86 -7.00 -14.49 20.42
CA ALA A 86 -6.30 -13.69 19.41
C ALA A 86 -6.81 -13.90 17.97
N VAL A 87 -7.09 -15.15 17.57
CA VAL A 87 -7.59 -15.45 16.21
C VAL A 87 -8.92 -14.75 15.96
N LEU A 88 -9.87 -14.89 16.89
CA LEU A 88 -11.18 -14.27 16.78
C LEU A 88 -11.09 -12.74 16.86
N ALA A 89 -10.25 -12.23 17.77
CA ALA A 89 -10.02 -10.80 17.94
C ALA A 89 -9.46 -10.14 16.66
N ILE A 90 -8.48 -10.77 16.01
CA ILE A 90 -7.91 -10.31 14.74
C ILE A 90 -8.99 -10.29 13.65
N VAL A 91 -9.75 -11.38 13.50
CA VAL A 91 -10.83 -11.45 12.48
C VAL A 91 -11.84 -10.32 12.68
N LEU A 92 -12.35 -10.14 13.91
CA LEU A 92 -13.34 -9.10 14.21
C LEU A 92 -12.78 -7.69 14.00
N GLY A 93 -11.55 -7.43 14.44
CA GLY A 93 -10.87 -6.15 14.22
C GLY A 93 -10.71 -5.81 12.73
N CYS A 94 -10.32 -6.80 11.92
CA CYS A 94 -10.14 -6.62 10.49
C CYS A 94 -11.47 -6.45 9.74
N VAL A 95 -12.55 -7.13 10.14
CA VAL A 95 -13.89 -6.93 9.58
C VAL A 95 -14.35 -5.48 9.80
N LEU A 96 -14.19 -4.95 11.01
CA LEU A 96 -14.57 -3.57 11.33
C LEU A 96 -13.71 -2.55 10.58
N ALA A 97 -12.40 -2.77 10.49
CA ALA A 97 -11.51 -1.90 9.72
C ALA A 97 -11.86 -1.90 8.22
N THR A 98 -12.20 -3.07 7.66
CA THR A 98 -12.66 -3.20 6.27
C THR A 98 -13.98 -2.48 6.04
N PHE A 99 -14.90 -2.52 7.00
CA PHE A 99 -16.15 -1.76 6.91
C PHE A 99 -15.89 -0.25 6.81
N VAL A 100 -14.95 0.27 7.60
CA VAL A 100 -14.52 1.68 7.53
C VAL A 100 -13.88 1.99 6.17
N GLN A 101 -13.05 1.10 5.63
CA GLN A 101 -12.51 1.22 4.27
C GLN A 101 -13.63 1.28 3.22
N GLY A 102 -14.68 0.45 3.34
CA GLY A 102 -15.80 0.43 2.40
C GLY A 102 -16.63 1.71 2.42
N VAL A 103 -16.85 2.27 3.61
CA VAL A 103 -17.48 3.60 3.79
C VAL A 103 -16.61 4.69 3.15
N TYR A 104 -15.30 4.66 3.40
CA TYR A 104 -14.36 5.58 2.75
C TYR A 104 -14.41 5.47 1.22
N ALA A 105 -14.37 4.27 0.67
CA ALA A 105 -14.40 4.04 -0.78
C ALA A 105 -15.70 4.56 -1.42
N THR A 106 -16.84 4.26 -0.79
CA THR A 106 -18.16 4.70 -1.25
C THR A 106 -18.29 6.22 -1.22
N THR A 107 -17.92 6.84 -0.10
CA THR A 107 -18.02 8.30 0.09
C THR A 107 -17.06 9.05 -0.82
N ALA A 108 -15.84 8.55 -0.99
CA ALA A 108 -14.85 9.11 -1.91
C ALA A 108 -15.35 9.08 -3.36
N TYR A 109 -15.87 7.94 -3.83
CA TYR A 109 -16.39 7.82 -5.21
C TYR A 109 -17.57 8.75 -5.46
N LEU A 110 -18.55 8.77 -4.56
CA LEU A 110 -19.72 9.65 -4.70
C LEU A 110 -19.32 11.13 -4.66
N GLY A 111 -18.46 11.52 -3.71
CA GLY A 111 -17.98 12.90 -3.58
C GLY A 111 -17.19 13.38 -4.80
N ARG A 112 -16.26 12.55 -5.31
CA ARG A 112 -15.50 12.85 -6.52
C ARG A 112 -16.41 12.95 -7.74
N THR A 113 -17.30 11.99 -7.93
CA THR A 113 -18.22 11.98 -9.08
C THR A 113 -19.16 13.18 -9.06
N ALA A 114 -19.68 13.56 -7.88
CA ALA A 114 -20.48 14.76 -7.71
C ALA A 114 -19.71 16.04 -8.11
N SER A 115 -18.41 16.14 -7.76
CA SER A 115 -17.57 17.27 -8.18
C SER A 115 -17.35 17.35 -9.70
N LEU A 116 -17.52 16.23 -10.40
CA LEU A 116 -17.36 16.10 -11.84
C LEU A 116 -18.69 16.19 -12.61
N ALA A 117 -19.81 16.42 -11.91
CA ALA A 117 -21.13 16.58 -12.53
C ALA A 117 -21.18 17.72 -13.56
N LYS A 118 -20.41 18.80 -13.35
CA LYS A 118 -20.28 19.91 -14.31
C LYS A 118 -19.68 19.49 -15.66
N PHE A 119 -18.96 18.36 -15.69
CA PHE A 119 -18.39 17.78 -16.90
C PHE A 119 -19.25 16.62 -17.46
N GLY A 120 -20.45 16.40 -16.90
CA GLY A 120 -21.37 15.37 -17.37
C GLY A 120 -21.04 13.95 -16.91
N GLN A 121 -20.12 13.76 -15.96
CA GLN A 121 -19.79 12.44 -15.41
C GLN A 121 -20.95 11.92 -14.55
N PRO A 122 -21.62 10.83 -14.95
CA PRO A 122 -22.72 10.29 -14.17
C PRO A 122 -22.22 9.38 -13.06
N VAL A 123 -23.07 9.21 -12.03
CA VAL A 123 -22.86 8.20 -11.00
C VAL A 123 -23.37 6.85 -11.51
N TYR A 124 -22.44 5.93 -11.75
CA TYR A 124 -22.75 4.55 -12.11
C TYR A 124 -22.96 3.72 -10.84
N VAL A 125 -24.21 3.34 -10.57
CA VAL A 125 -24.60 2.56 -9.37
C VAL A 125 -24.06 1.12 -9.43
N ASP A 126 -24.01 0.55 -10.62
CA ASP A 126 -23.43 -0.77 -10.88
C ASP A 126 -21.92 -0.79 -10.60
N VAL A 127 -21.20 0.27 -10.96
CA VAL A 127 -19.78 0.46 -10.63
C VAL A 127 -19.62 0.60 -9.11
N LEU A 128 -20.45 1.43 -8.45
CA LEU A 128 -20.40 1.58 -7.00
C LEU A 128 -20.57 0.23 -6.29
N LYS A 129 -21.58 -0.56 -6.67
CA LYS A 129 -21.85 -1.87 -6.06
C LYS A 129 -20.71 -2.87 -6.30
N SER A 130 -20.26 -2.98 -7.54
CA SER A 130 -19.31 -4.02 -7.95
C SER A 130 -17.91 -3.73 -7.44
N MET A 131 -17.47 -2.47 -7.51
CA MET A 131 -16.09 -2.10 -7.16
C MET A 131 -15.91 -2.02 -5.65
N THR A 132 -16.92 -1.52 -4.91
CA THR A 132 -16.85 -1.45 -3.44
C THR A 132 -16.74 -2.84 -2.81
N SER A 133 -17.53 -3.81 -3.28
CA SER A 133 -17.48 -5.17 -2.71
C SER A 133 -16.14 -5.87 -2.98
N VAL A 134 -15.60 -5.75 -4.19
CA VAL A 134 -14.30 -6.37 -4.54
C VAL A 134 -13.14 -5.67 -3.85
N THR A 135 -13.16 -4.34 -3.73
CA THR A 135 -12.14 -3.59 -2.98
C THR A 135 -12.17 -3.96 -1.50
N MET A 136 -13.35 -4.02 -0.87
CA MET A 136 -13.47 -4.47 0.52
C MET A 136 -12.93 -5.89 0.73
N ALA A 137 -13.16 -6.81 -0.21
CA ALA A 137 -12.64 -8.19 -0.10
C ALA A 137 -11.11 -8.24 -0.08
N HIS A 138 -10.45 -7.49 -0.97
CA HIS A 138 -8.99 -7.44 -1.01
C HIS A 138 -8.41 -6.63 0.16
N ALA A 139 -9.08 -5.54 0.57
CA ALA A 139 -8.72 -4.78 1.76
C ALA A 139 -8.75 -5.67 3.01
N PHE A 140 -9.77 -6.52 3.16
CA PHE A 140 -9.83 -7.46 4.27
C PHE A 140 -8.61 -8.39 4.31
N ILE A 141 -8.22 -8.97 3.17
CA ILE A 141 -7.05 -9.86 3.09
C ILE A 141 -5.78 -9.10 3.48
N ALA A 142 -5.58 -7.92 2.90
CA ALA A 142 -4.40 -7.09 3.18
C ALA A 142 -4.31 -6.68 4.65
N ILE A 143 -5.41 -6.17 5.21
CA ILE A 143 -5.49 -5.77 6.63
C ILE A 143 -5.31 -7.00 7.53
N PHE A 144 -5.99 -8.11 7.25
CA PHE A 144 -5.90 -9.34 8.04
C PHE A 144 -4.47 -9.89 8.10
N CYS A 145 -3.81 -10.02 6.95
CA CYS A 145 -2.43 -10.47 6.89
C CYS A 145 -1.51 -9.50 7.65
N THR A 146 -1.69 -8.19 7.49
CA THR A 146 -0.85 -7.17 8.16
C THR A 146 -1.05 -7.14 9.67
N VAL A 147 -2.29 -7.22 10.15
CA VAL A 147 -2.59 -7.29 11.60
C VAL A 147 -2.07 -8.60 12.19
N THR A 148 -2.15 -9.71 11.45
CA THR A 148 -1.57 -10.98 11.86
C THR A 148 -0.05 -10.90 11.98
N ILE A 149 0.64 -10.24 11.03
CA ILE A 149 2.07 -9.94 11.11
C ILE A 149 2.38 -9.14 12.37
N CYS A 150 1.63 -8.08 12.65
CA CYS A 150 1.80 -7.25 13.84
C CYS A 150 1.65 -8.07 15.13
N TYR A 151 0.66 -8.97 15.18
CA TYR A 151 0.46 -9.88 16.31
C TYR A 151 1.64 -10.84 16.48
N LEU A 152 2.11 -11.48 15.39
CA LEU A 152 3.24 -12.40 15.43
C LEU A 152 4.54 -11.71 15.84
N ILE A 153 4.78 -10.49 15.38
CA ILE A 153 5.95 -9.70 15.77
C ILE A 153 5.87 -9.29 17.25
N ASN A 154 4.70 -8.84 17.72
CA ASN A 154 4.54 -8.40 19.10
C ASN A 154 4.57 -9.58 20.10
N THR A 155 3.73 -10.59 19.87
CA THR A 155 3.55 -11.70 20.81
C THR A 155 4.53 -12.85 20.58
N GLY A 156 4.89 -13.13 19.33
CA GLY A 156 5.79 -14.22 18.97
C GLY A 156 7.27 -13.87 19.09
N LEU A 157 7.65 -12.65 18.70
CA LEU A 157 9.05 -12.16 18.74
C LEU A 157 9.31 -11.13 19.87
N GLY A 158 8.31 -10.86 20.71
CA GLY A 158 8.49 -9.98 21.87
C GLY A 158 8.77 -8.51 21.54
N HIS A 159 8.35 -8.03 20.36
CA HIS A 159 8.60 -6.65 19.96
C HIS A 159 7.89 -5.65 20.89
N PRO A 160 8.57 -4.59 21.39
CA PRO A 160 8.07 -3.78 22.51
C PRO A 160 6.92 -2.83 22.16
N PHE A 161 6.63 -2.64 20.88
CA PHE A 161 5.60 -1.70 20.44
C PHE A 161 4.18 -2.27 20.49
N PRO A 162 3.19 -1.46 20.89
CA PRO A 162 1.80 -1.89 20.94
C PRO A 162 1.27 -2.21 19.54
N LEU A 163 0.31 -3.15 19.46
CA LEU A 163 -0.29 -3.61 18.20
C LEU A 163 -0.76 -2.47 17.27
N PRO A 164 -1.52 -1.45 17.72
CA PRO A 164 -1.94 -0.37 16.83
C PRO A 164 -0.77 0.43 16.24
N LEU A 165 0.32 0.65 16.99
CA LEU A 165 1.51 1.32 16.46
C LEU A 165 2.20 0.48 15.40
N LEU A 166 2.31 -0.84 15.61
CA LEU A 166 2.81 -1.77 14.60
C LEU A 166 1.91 -1.77 13.37
N GLY A 167 0.59 -1.79 13.55
CA GLY A 167 -0.38 -1.72 12.47
C GLY A 167 -0.24 -0.44 11.63
N LEU A 168 0.02 0.70 12.28
CA LEU A 168 0.29 1.96 11.59
C LEU A 168 1.57 1.88 10.74
N ILE A 169 2.68 1.45 11.34
CA ILE A 169 3.99 1.43 10.68
C ILE A 169 3.99 0.43 9.51
N TRP A 170 3.52 -0.79 9.75
CA TRP A 170 3.47 -1.82 8.71
C TRP A 170 2.41 -1.54 7.65
N GLY A 171 1.30 -0.88 8.01
CA GLY A 171 0.31 -0.42 7.03
C GLY A 171 0.85 0.66 6.10
N ILE A 172 1.65 1.61 6.62
CA ILE A 172 2.34 2.61 5.79
C ILE A 172 3.35 1.92 4.87
N ALA A 173 4.14 0.99 5.39
CA ALA A 173 5.13 0.24 4.61
C ALA A 173 4.47 -0.60 3.50
N LEU A 174 3.34 -1.23 3.80
CA LEU A 174 2.53 -1.99 2.85
C LEU A 174 2.09 -1.10 1.68
N GLY A 175 1.38 0.00 1.96
CA GLY A 175 0.92 0.90 0.91
C GLY A 175 2.07 1.58 0.15
N ALA A 176 3.23 1.79 0.79
CA ALA A 176 4.42 2.31 0.12
C ALA A 176 5.04 1.28 -0.84
N ALA A 177 5.06 -0.01 -0.48
CA ALA A 177 5.56 -1.07 -1.33
C ALA A 177 4.70 -1.23 -2.60
N GLY A 178 3.36 -1.23 -2.45
CA GLY A 178 2.42 -1.20 -3.57
C GLY A 178 2.64 0.00 -4.47
N SER A 179 2.77 1.19 -3.87
CA SER A 179 3.01 2.41 -4.64
C SER A 179 4.34 2.39 -5.42
N ALA A 180 5.41 1.86 -4.83
CA ALA A 180 6.74 1.93 -5.40
C ALA A 180 6.99 0.89 -6.49
N THR A 181 6.53 -0.34 -6.28
CA THR A 181 6.82 -1.47 -7.19
C THR A 181 5.67 -1.80 -8.10
N GLY A 182 4.48 -1.38 -7.71
CA GLY A 182 3.28 -1.77 -8.35
C GLY A 182 2.76 -0.83 -9.42
N ASN A 183 2.67 0.45 -9.06
CA ASN A 183 2.16 1.54 -9.89
C ASN A 183 2.61 1.53 -11.36
N PRO A 184 3.87 1.15 -11.70
CA PRO A 184 4.30 1.05 -13.10
C PRO A 184 3.39 0.16 -13.97
N TYR A 185 2.85 -0.93 -13.42
CA TYR A 185 1.99 -1.87 -14.13
C TYR A 185 0.51 -1.44 -14.15
N TYR A 186 0.12 -0.44 -13.34
CA TYR A 186 -1.26 -0.15 -12.94
C TYR A 186 -2.03 0.72 -13.89
N GLY A 187 -1.67 2.00 -13.91
CA GLY A 187 -2.35 2.96 -14.74
C GLY A 187 -1.76 2.99 -16.14
N LYS A 188 -0.46 2.81 -16.32
CA LYS A 188 0.12 3.11 -17.63
C LYS A 188 -0.14 2.05 -18.69
N GLU A 189 0.11 0.79 -18.36
CA GLU A 189 0.05 -0.30 -19.33
C GLU A 189 -1.37 -0.71 -19.69
N ARG A 190 -2.35 -0.41 -18.82
CA ARG A 190 -3.77 -0.71 -19.09
C ARG A 190 -4.61 0.55 -19.32
N GLN A 191 -4.51 1.57 -18.47
CA GLN A 191 -5.40 2.74 -18.53
C GLN A 191 -4.91 3.83 -19.52
N TYR A 192 -3.61 3.92 -19.78
CA TYR A 192 -2.99 4.87 -20.71
C TYR A 192 -2.34 4.17 -21.92
N GLN A 193 -2.99 3.14 -22.48
CA GLN A 193 -2.48 2.38 -23.62
C GLN A 193 -2.27 3.20 -24.91
N ASN A 194 -2.86 4.39 -24.98
CA ASN A 194 -2.61 5.37 -26.03
C ASN A 194 -1.25 6.08 -25.89
N GLN A 195 -0.56 5.94 -24.76
CA GLN A 195 0.77 6.47 -24.52
C GLN A 195 1.85 5.41 -24.81
N LYS A 196 3.08 5.87 -25.09
CA LYS A 196 4.20 4.96 -25.35
C LYS A 196 4.49 4.09 -24.12
N PHE A 197 4.70 2.79 -24.36
CA PHE A 197 5.16 1.86 -23.35
C PHE A 197 6.47 2.34 -22.71
N GLY A 198 6.65 2.15 -21.39
CA GLY A 198 7.90 2.54 -20.70
C GLY A 198 8.11 4.03 -20.39
N ALA A 199 7.46 4.99 -21.08
CA ALA A 199 7.58 6.43 -20.77
C ALA A 199 6.64 6.90 -19.64
N GLY A 200 7.05 7.70 -18.65
CA GLY A 200 6.11 8.24 -17.64
C GLY A 200 4.90 8.95 -18.29
N VAL A 201 3.72 8.93 -17.66
CA VAL A 201 2.54 9.65 -18.20
C VAL A 201 2.80 11.15 -18.05
N PRO A 202 2.96 11.91 -19.15
CA PRO A 202 3.17 13.34 -19.03
C PRO A 202 1.90 13.98 -18.45
N ILE A 203 2.06 15.06 -17.69
CA ILE A 203 0.95 15.78 -17.06
C ILE A 203 -0.09 16.23 -18.11
N SER A 204 0.36 16.57 -19.32
CA SER A 204 -0.52 16.93 -20.44
C SER A 204 -1.42 15.79 -20.93
N ALA A 205 -1.06 14.53 -20.64
CA ALA A 205 -1.84 13.34 -20.96
C ALA A 205 -2.63 12.80 -19.75
N SER A 206 -2.53 13.41 -18.58
CA SER A 206 -3.31 13.01 -17.41
C SER A 206 -4.81 13.14 -17.72
N GLY A 207 -5.58 12.08 -17.46
CA GLY A 207 -7.00 12.01 -17.81
C GLY A 207 -7.30 11.58 -19.26
N ASN A 208 -6.31 11.50 -20.16
CA ASN A 208 -6.46 10.92 -21.50
C ASN A 208 -6.45 9.38 -21.44
N ILE A 209 -7.45 8.82 -20.77
CA ILE A 209 -7.56 7.39 -20.48
C ILE A 209 -8.23 6.60 -21.61
N VAL A 210 -7.87 5.33 -21.73
CA VAL A 210 -8.52 4.37 -22.60
C VAL A 210 -9.77 3.84 -21.91
N ARG A 211 -10.93 4.11 -22.53
CA ARG A 211 -12.26 3.80 -21.98
C ARG A 211 -12.89 2.52 -22.53
N TYR A 212 -12.39 2.04 -23.66
CA TYR A 212 -12.95 0.89 -24.35
C TYR A 212 -11.90 -0.23 -24.43
N ALA A 213 -12.33 -1.45 -24.16
CA ALA A 213 -11.61 -2.69 -24.36
C ALA A 213 -12.11 -3.42 -25.60
N GLU A 214 -11.57 -4.61 -25.82
CA GLU A 214 -11.94 -5.53 -26.88
C GLU A 214 -13.42 -5.95 -26.82
N ALA A 215 -14.01 -5.96 -25.61
CA ALA A 215 -15.38 -6.45 -25.35
C ALA A 215 -16.37 -5.37 -24.86
N GLY A 216 -15.99 -4.08 -24.85
CA GLY A 216 -16.89 -2.99 -24.44
C GLY A 216 -16.24 -1.91 -23.58
N GLU A 217 -17.05 -1.23 -22.76
CA GLU A 217 -16.56 -0.20 -21.83
C GLU A 217 -15.75 -0.80 -20.69
N ARG A 218 -14.62 -0.19 -20.38
CA ARG A 218 -13.73 -0.57 -19.29
C ARG A 218 -14.21 -0.09 -17.95
N ASN A 219 -13.92 -0.88 -16.92
CA ASN A 219 -14.07 -0.52 -15.53
C ASN A 219 -12.79 -0.85 -14.73
N SER A 220 -12.78 -0.55 -13.42
CA SER A 220 -11.58 -0.77 -12.60
C SER A 220 -11.25 -2.23 -12.32
N ILE A 221 -12.19 -3.18 -12.50
CA ILE A 221 -11.89 -4.62 -12.39
C ILE A 221 -10.96 -5.04 -13.53
N ASP A 222 -11.13 -4.48 -14.73
CA ASP A 222 -10.23 -4.78 -15.85
C ASP A 222 -8.79 -4.37 -15.56
N ASN A 223 -8.62 -3.25 -14.84
CA ASN A 223 -7.32 -2.81 -14.34
C ASN A 223 -6.82 -3.81 -13.30
N GLY A 224 -7.59 -4.08 -12.24
CA GLY A 224 -7.21 -5.05 -11.20
C GLY A 224 -6.83 -6.44 -11.73
N PHE A 225 -7.54 -6.96 -12.73
CA PHE A 225 -7.23 -8.26 -13.32
C PHE A 225 -5.93 -8.27 -14.13
N PHE A 226 -5.64 -7.19 -14.85
CA PHE A 226 -4.37 -7.05 -15.56
C PHE A 226 -3.21 -6.98 -14.57
N THR A 227 -3.38 -6.16 -13.53
CA THR A 227 -2.31 -5.82 -12.59
C THR A 227 -1.98 -6.95 -11.63
N HIS A 228 -2.98 -7.74 -11.22
CA HIS A 228 -2.77 -8.93 -10.39
C HIS A 228 -1.75 -9.91 -11.01
N LYS A 229 -1.63 -9.98 -12.34
CA LYS A 229 -0.70 -10.91 -12.99
C LYS A 229 0.77 -10.59 -12.70
N ILE A 230 1.13 -9.30 -12.66
CA ILE A 230 2.52 -8.87 -12.57
C ILE A 230 2.73 -7.89 -11.43
N GLY A 231 2.00 -6.77 -11.40
CA GLY A 231 2.21 -5.76 -10.37
C GLY A 231 1.79 -6.22 -8.97
N GLY A 232 0.66 -6.92 -8.83
CA GLY A 232 0.26 -7.51 -7.54
C GLY A 232 1.32 -8.48 -7.01
N SER A 233 1.85 -9.35 -7.88
CA SER A 233 2.95 -10.25 -7.54
C SER A 233 4.24 -9.49 -7.17
N ALA A 234 4.58 -8.42 -7.89
CA ALA A 234 5.75 -7.61 -7.63
C ALA A 234 5.64 -6.87 -6.28
N SER A 235 4.48 -6.26 -6.00
CA SER A 235 4.17 -5.62 -4.72
C SER A 235 4.24 -6.62 -3.57
N GLY A 236 3.63 -7.80 -3.75
CA GLY A 236 3.72 -8.90 -2.80
C GLY A 236 5.16 -9.29 -2.49
N ILE A 237 5.96 -9.61 -3.51
CA ILE A 237 7.37 -9.99 -3.33
C ILE A 237 8.15 -8.85 -2.65
N CYS A 238 7.93 -7.61 -3.05
CA CYS A 238 8.58 -6.45 -2.46
C CYS A 238 8.29 -6.35 -0.95
N PHE A 239 7.01 -6.32 -0.56
CA PHE A 239 6.63 -6.19 0.84
C PHE A 239 7.03 -7.43 1.66
N GLY A 240 6.92 -8.62 1.06
CA GLY A 240 7.41 -9.88 1.63
C GLY A 240 8.90 -9.83 1.97
N LEU A 241 9.72 -9.36 1.03
CA LEU A 241 11.16 -9.18 1.22
C LEU A 241 11.46 -8.11 2.26
N ILE A 242 10.75 -6.98 2.27
CA ILE A 242 10.93 -5.93 3.30
C ILE A 242 10.69 -6.52 4.68
N VAL A 243 9.58 -7.21 4.91
CA VAL A 243 9.26 -7.81 6.21
C VAL A 243 10.28 -8.89 6.58
N PHE A 244 10.59 -9.79 5.65
CA PHE A 244 11.53 -10.88 5.90
C PHE A 244 12.95 -10.38 6.23
N LEU A 245 13.46 -9.43 5.43
CA LEU A 245 14.79 -8.84 5.60
C LEU A 245 14.87 -7.83 6.74
N GLU A 246 13.74 -7.40 7.30
CA GLU A 246 13.72 -6.51 8.47
C GLU A 246 13.69 -7.29 9.78
N LEU A 247 13.12 -8.50 9.81
CA LEU A 247 12.93 -9.24 11.05
C LEU A 247 14.20 -9.91 11.62
N TRP A 248 15.27 -10.03 10.84
CA TRP A 248 16.54 -10.61 11.32
C TRP A 248 17.04 -9.94 12.61
N ARG A 249 16.94 -8.61 12.71
CA ARG A 249 17.40 -7.85 13.88
C ARG A 249 16.51 -8.13 15.09
N THR A 250 15.21 -8.32 14.91
CA THR A 250 14.33 -8.75 15.99
C THR A 250 14.72 -10.15 16.46
N VAL A 251 14.90 -11.11 15.55
CA VAL A 251 15.27 -12.50 15.89
C VAL A 251 16.65 -12.59 16.59
N LEU A 252 17.64 -11.80 16.16
CA LEU A 252 18.97 -11.85 16.77
C LEU A 252 19.05 -11.12 18.12
N PHE A 253 18.28 -10.04 18.30
CA PHE A 253 18.42 -9.15 19.45
C PHE A 253 17.23 -9.17 20.43
N GLU A 254 16.21 -10.00 20.22
CA GLU A 254 15.01 -10.10 21.10
C GLU A 254 15.37 -10.43 22.55
N SER A 255 16.31 -11.36 22.74
CA SER A 255 16.70 -11.89 24.07
C SER A 255 17.68 -11.00 24.81
N LEU A 256 18.22 -9.97 24.14
CA LEU A 256 19.20 -9.07 24.72
C LEU A 256 18.49 -7.91 25.45
N PRO A 257 18.64 -7.79 26.78
CA PRO A 257 18.03 -6.69 27.52
C PRO A 257 18.75 -5.38 27.20
N PHE A 258 17.99 -4.35 26.83
CA PHE A 258 18.52 -3.00 26.71
C PHE A 258 18.55 -2.33 28.10
N PRO A 259 19.64 -1.63 28.48
CA PRO A 259 19.71 -0.93 29.75
C PRO A 259 18.50 0.00 29.95
N ALA A 260 17.83 -0.12 31.09
CA ALA A 260 16.64 0.64 31.49
C ALA A 260 15.32 0.42 30.71
N LEU A 261 15.31 -0.29 29.57
CA LEU A 261 14.09 -0.46 28.76
C LEU A 261 13.62 -1.92 28.62
N GLY A 262 14.46 -2.90 28.92
CA GLY A 262 14.11 -4.32 28.89
C GLY A 262 14.36 -5.01 27.54
N PRO A 263 13.85 -6.25 27.35
CA PRO A 263 14.07 -7.04 26.14
C PRO A 263 13.40 -6.44 24.89
N GLY A 264 13.90 -6.78 23.70
CA GLY A 264 13.39 -6.29 22.41
C GLY A 264 13.86 -4.87 22.01
N TRP A 265 14.18 -4.00 22.96
CA TRP A 265 14.66 -2.63 22.67
C TRP A 265 16.04 -2.57 22.03
N TYR A 266 16.88 -3.59 22.23
CA TYR A 266 18.17 -3.66 21.57
C TYR A 266 18.01 -3.79 20.04
N ALA A 267 17.00 -4.55 19.58
CA ALA A 267 16.66 -4.61 18.16
C ALA A 267 16.33 -3.22 17.62
N ILE A 268 15.46 -2.46 18.31
CA ILE A 268 15.08 -1.08 17.94
C ILE A 268 16.31 -0.17 17.82
N PHE A 269 17.21 -0.21 18.81
CA PHE A 269 18.44 0.58 18.80
C PHE A 269 19.30 0.29 17.56
N VAL A 270 19.50 -0.98 17.22
CA VAL A 270 20.23 -1.38 15.99
C VAL A 270 19.55 -0.81 14.74
N GLY A 271 18.21 -0.82 14.67
CA GLY A 271 17.47 -0.23 13.55
C GLY A 271 17.68 1.27 13.42
N ILE A 272 17.65 2.01 14.53
CA ILE A 272 17.92 3.46 14.53
C ILE A 272 19.33 3.73 14.00
N VAL A 273 20.32 2.96 14.45
CA VAL A 273 21.72 3.08 13.97
C VAL A 273 21.80 2.82 12.47
N MET A 274 21.12 1.79 11.96
CA MET A 274 21.09 1.50 10.51
C MET A 274 20.45 2.64 9.72
N ILE A 275 19.32 3.19 10.17
CA ILE A 275 18.68 4.34 9.51
C ILE A 275 19.64 5.53 9.43
N LEU A 276 20.38 5.84 10.51
CA LEU A 276 21.36 6.93 10.52
C LEU A 276 22.50 6.67 9.53
N ILE A 277 22.99 5.43 9.44
CA ILE A 277 24.03 5.04 8.47
C ILE A 277 23.53 5.21 7.04
N PHE A 278 22.34 4.67 6.71
CA PHE A 278 21.77 4.81 5.37
C PHE A 278 21.48 6.26 5.01
N THR A 279 20.98 7.06 5.96
CA THR A 279 20.75 8.50 5.75
C THR A 279 22.06 9.23 5.42
N ALA A 280 23.17 8.89 6.09
CA ALA A 280 24.47 9.47 5.80
C ALA A 280 25.02 9.04 4.42
N ILE A 281 24.81 7.77 4.04
CA ILE A 281 25.18 7.25 2.72
C ILE A 281 24.36 7.96 1.64
N ASP A 282 23.04 8.02 1.78
CA ASP A 282 22.13 8.69 0.83
C ASP A 282 22.51 10.15 0.65
N ARG A 283 22.80 10.86 1.74
CA ARG A 283 23.26 12.25 1.66
C ARG A 283 24.59 12.38 0.91
N THR A 284 25.49 11.42 1.08
CA THR A 284 26.78 11.40 0.38
C THR A 284 26.58 11.16 -1.13
N ILE A 285 25.72 10.20 -1.49
CA ILE A 285 25.37 9.89 -2.88
C ILE A 285 24.65 11.07 -3.53
N GLU A 286 23.68 11.68 -2.84
CA GLU A 286 22.95 12.84 -3.32
C GLU A 286 23.89 14.01 -3.62
N ASN A 287 24.80 14.34 -2.69
CA ASN A 287 25.78 15.40 -2.88
C ASN A 287 26.75 15.08 -4.03
N TRP A 288 27.17 13.82 -4.15
CA TRP A 288 28.00 13.37 -5.27
C TRP A 288 27.24 13.50 -6.60
N ALA A 289 25.99 13.06 -6.68
CA ALA A 289 25.18 13.14 -7.89
C ALA A 289 24.93 14.59 -8.32
N ARG A 290 24.57 15.47 -7.37
CA ARG A 290 24.40 16.92 -7.63
C ARG A 290 25.66 17.57 -8.20
N ARG A 291 26.85 17.17 -7.73
CA ARG A 291 28.13 17.73 -8.17
C ARG A 291 28.57 17.22 -9.55
N ASN A 292 28.34 15.94 -9.84
CA ASN A 292 28.81 15.32 -11.08
C ASN A 292 27.84 15.45 -12.25
N PHE A 293 26.53 15.39 -11.99
CA PHE A 293 25.50 15.47 -13.02
C PHE A 293 24.81 16.84 -13.11
N GLY A 294 25.14 17.74 -12.17
CA GLY A 294 24.66 19.12 -12.15
C GLY A 294 23.15 19.25 -11.87
N PRO A 295 22.63 20.47 -11.66
CA PRO A 295 21.21 20.75 -11.88
C PRO A 295 20.87 20.42 -13.34
N TYR A 296 19.61 20.03 -13.60
CA TYR A 296 19.10 19.90 -14.97
C TYR A 296 19.59 21.09 -15.79
N THR A 297 20.40 20.83 -16.82
CA THR A 297 20.93 21.87 -17.71
C THR A 297 19.78 22.77 -18.11
N GLU A 298 19.90 24.07 -17.83
CA GLU A 298 18.97 25.05 -18.37
C GLU A 298 18.89 24.82 -19.88
N VAL A 299 17.67 24.64 -20.38
CA VAL A 299 17.44 24.69 -21.82
C VAL A 299 17.94 26.08 -22.22
N LYS A 300 19.11 26.14 -22.86
CA LYS A 300 19.52 27.36 -23.55
C LYS A 300 18.35 27.66 -24.48
N GLU A 301 17.64 28.75 -24.20
CA GLU A 301 16.69 29.30 -25.16
C GLU A 301 17.40 29.29 -26.51
N ALA A 302 16.79 28.59 -27.47
CA ALA A 302 17.26 28.64 -28.84
C ALA A 302 17.21 30.11 -29.25
N SER A 303 18.35 30.77 -29.17
CA SER A 303 18.53 32.09 -29.75
C SER A 303 18.34 31.92 -31.25
N SER A 304 17.35 32.65 -31.76
CA SER A 304 16.90 32.84 -33.15
C SER A 304 16.14 31.69 -33.81
#